data_AF-Q3ZSZ4-F1
#
_entry.id   AF-Q3ZSZ4-F1
#
_cell.length_a   1.000
_cell.length_b   1.000
_cell.length_c   1.000
_cell.angle_alpha   90.00
_cell.angle_beta   90.00
_cell.angle_gamma   90.00
#
_symmetry.space_group_name_H-M   'P 1'
#
loop_
_entity.id
_entity.type
_entity.pdbx_description
1 polymer ?
#
loop_
_entity_poly.entity_id
_entity_poly.type
_entity_poly.pdbx_seq_one_letter_code
_entity_poly.pdbx_strand_id
1 'polypeptide(L)'
;LFNYWMYREISQKYAKKHYNKLVSEFGDLNFVWNDLIGDKSKKTYHNRCKPDFDIINQDDWDKRKELYDYCVNYDSLSKTANNFNDSCKNIYRYIKGKAHLYKHFNERCNSQDKKKCPEFYSKCKEYDPDTVLSKLNCHNDMKEEQSSAAVIASSEETSQDFPPKDTRPSDSLPLKNASSPPLTKAGDVLLGVVATTITSGALYRV
;
A
#
# COMPACT_ATOMS: atom_id res chain seq x y z
N LEU A 1 -8.57 10.35 -8.27
CA LEU A 1 -8.46 11.00 -6.94
C LEU A 1 -9.83 11.30 -6.32
N PHE A 2 -10.51 12.39 -6.70
CA PHE A 2 -11.68 12.89 -5.94
C PHE A 2 -12.83 11.86 -5.77
N ASN A 3 -13.17 11.09 -6.81
CA ASN A 3 -14.12 9.97 -6.72
C ASN A 3 -13.79 8.99 -5.56
N TYR A 4 -12.56 8.47 -5.53
CA TYR A 4 -12.09 7.55 -4.47
C TYR A 4 -12.00 8.21 -3.10
N TRP A 5 -11.66 9.50 -3.02
CA TRP A 5 -11.66 10.23 -1.76
C TRP A 5 -13.10 10.36 -1.21
N MET A 6 -14.04 10.78 -2.03
CA MET A 6 -15.45 10.94 -1.67
C MET A 6 -16.07 9.61 -1.21
N TYR A 7 -15.81 8.52 -1.95
CA TYR A 7 -16.27 7.18 -1.56
C TYR A 7 -15.63 6.70 -0.25
N ARG A 8 -14.35 7.01 0.01
CA ARG A 8 -13.69 6.69 1.30
C ARG A 8 -14.43 7.31 2.48
N GLU A 9 -14.77 8.59 2.41
CA GLU A 9 -15.43 9.29 3.53
C GLU A 9 -16.82 8.72 3.81
N ILE A 10 -17.60 8.43 2.76
CA ILE A 10 -18.94 7.79 2.88
C ILE A 10 -18.81 6.36 3.41
N SER A 11 -17.83 5.61 2.90
CA SER A 11 -17.55 4.23 3.32
C SER A 11 -17.16 4.16 4.80
N GLN A 12 -16.29 5.06 5.28
CA GLN A 12 -15.92 5.15 6.70
C GLN A 12 -17.11 5.44 7.61
N LYS A 13 -18.12 6.18 7.13
CA LYS A 13 -19.35 6.50 7.88
C LYS A 13 -20.34 5.32 7.98
N TYR A 14 -20.40 4.44 6.97
CA TYR A 14 -21.53 3.49 6.83
C TYR A 14 -21.17 2.01 6.63
N ALA A 15 -19.97 1.67 6.13
CA ALA A 15 -19.68 0.36 5.55
C ALA A 15 -19.81 -0.86 6.50
N LYS A 16 -19.63 -0.68 7.82
CA LYS A 16 -19.63 -1.81 8.78
C LYS A 16 -21.01 -2.27 9.26
N LYS A 17 -22.07 -1.47 9.10
CA LYS A 17 -23.42 -1.78 9.61
C LYS A 17 -24.57 -1.37 8.69
N HIS A 18 -24.32 -0.54 7.69
CA HIS A 18 -25.36 0.11 6.89
C HIS A 18 -25.00 0.17 5.39
N TYR A 19 -24.68 -0.97 4.78
CA TYR A 19 -24.33 -1.05 3.35
C TYR A 19 -25.42 -0.43 2.45
N ASN A 20 -26.70 -0.73 2.68
CA ASN A 20 -27.79 -0.12 1.91
C ASN A 20 -27.83 1.42 2.03
N LYS A 21 -27.40 1.97 3.18
CA LYS A 21 -27.27 3.41 3.38
C LYS A 21 -26.06 3.98 2.66
N LEU A 22 -24.93 3.26 2.65
CA LEU A 22 -23.76 3.59 1.83
C LEU A 22 -24.15 3.68 0.34
N VAL A 23 -24.87 2.68 -0.17
CA VAL A 23 -25.38 2.66 -1.55
C VAL A 23 -26.26 3.89 -1.84
N SER A 24 -27.26 4.14 -0.99
CA SER A 24 -28.19 5.27 -1.16
C SER A 24 -27.45 6.61 -1.15
N GLU A 25 -26.68 6.91 -0.10
CA GLU A 25 -26.07 8.23 0.05
C GLU A 25 -24.93 8.48 -0.94
N PHE A 26 -24.26 7.42 -1.43
CA PHE A 26 -23.37 7.54 -2.58
C PHE A 26 -24.15 7.81 -3.87
N GLY A 27 -25.26 7.12 -4.11
CA GLY A 27 -26.14 7.35 -5.26
C GLY A 27 -26.67 8.78 -5.32
N ASP A 28 -27.26 9.25 -4.23
CA ASP A 28 -27.83 10.60 -4.10
C ASP A 28 -26.76 11.68 -4.35
N LEU A 29 -25.56 11.53 -3.78
CA LEU A 29 -24.47 12.48 -3.98
C LEU A 29 -23.94 12.49 -5.42
N ASN A 30 -23.77 11.32 -6.05
CA ASN A 30 -23.33 11.26 -7.45
C ASN A 30 -24.40 11.79 -8.40
N PHE A 31 -25.70 11.67 -8.07
CA PHE A 31 -26.78 12.26 -8.87
C PHE A 31 -26.69 13.80 -8.87
N VAL A 32 -26.62 14.42 -7.68
CA VAL A 32 -26.46 15.88 -7.55
C VAL A 32 -25.16 16.36 -8.21
N TRP A 33 -24.06 15.63 -8.04
CA TRP A 33 -22.78 15.98 -8.66
C TRP A 33 -22.83 15.87 -10.19
N ASN A 34 -23.47 14.83 -10.74
CA ASN A 34 -23.63 14.67 -12.18
C ASN A 34 -24.46 15.81 -12.81
N ASP A 35 -25.53 16.24 -12.14
CA ASP A 35 -26.33 17.39 -12.55
C ASP A 35 -25.50 18.68 -12.58
N LEU A 36 -24.76 18.97 -11.49
CA LEU A 36 -23.88 20.14 -11.40
C LEU A 36 -22.87 20.20 -12.56
N ILE A 37 -22.16 19.11 -12.86
CA ILE A 37 -21.18 19.11 -13.97
C ILE A 37 -21.84 19.08 -15.35
N GLY A 38 -23.13 18.73 -15.43
CA GLY A 38 -23.94 18.80 -16.65
C GLY A 38 -24.23 20.23 -17.10
N ASP A 39 -24.27 21.19 -16.17
CA ASP A 39 -24.57 22.60 -16.45
C ASP A 39 -23.48 23.26 -17.32
N LYS A 40 -23.81 23.49 -18.59
CA LYS A 40 -22.95 24.14 -19.59
C LYS A 40 -22.60 25.59 -19.26
N SER A 41 -23.39 26.27 -18.42
CA SER A 41 -23.08 27.63 -17.97
C SER A 41 -21.86 27.70 -17.06
N LYS A 42 -21.55 26.60 -16.34
CA LYS A 42 -20.53 26.53 -15.30
C LYS A 42 -19.16 26.13 -15.85
N LYS A 43 -18.61 26.95 -16.75
CA LYS A 43 -17.37 26.69 -17.51
C LYS A 43 -16.16 26.22 -16.67
N THR A 44 -16.11 26.56 -15.37
CA THR A 44 -15.04 26.15 -14.45
C THR A 44 -15.05 24.67 -14.11
N TYR A 45 -16.23 24.02 -14.05
CA TYR A 45 -16.38 22.60 -13.70
C TYR A 45 -17.23 21.77 -14.67
N HIS A 46 -17.86 22.38 -15.68
CA HIS A 46 -18.65 21.68 -16.69
C HIS A 46 -17.86 20.52 -17.34
N ASN A 47 -18.45 19.32 -17.34
CA ASN A 47 -17.86 18.06 -17.82
C ASN A 47 -16.51 17.65 -17.17
N ARG A 48 -16.04 18.35 -16.13
CA ARG A 48 -14.82 18.01 -15.37
C ARG A 48 -15.19 17.13 -14.18
N CYS A 49 -14.22 16.33 -13.72
CA CYS A 49 -14.38 15.47 -12.54
C CYS A 49 -15.69 14.67 -12.59
N LYS A 50 -15.85 13.80 -13.58
CA LYS A 50 -17.07 13.00 -13.72
C LYS A 50 -17.21 12.01 -12.55
N PRO A 51 -18.40 11.84 -11.97
CA PRO A 51 -18.67 10.83 -10.95
C PRO A 51 -18.40 9.42 -11.52
N ASP A 52 -17.68 8.61 -10.75
CA ASP A 52 -17.47 7.18 -11.01
C ASP A 52 -18.46 6.38 -10.15
N PHE A 53 -19.64 6.13 -10.73
CA PHE A 53 -20.71 5.34 -10.11
C PHE A 53 -20.28 3.89 -9.85
N ASP A 54 -19.30 3.37 -10.58
CA ASP A 54 -18.87 1.96 -10.51
C ASP A 54 -17.90 1.68 -9.36
N ILE A 55 -17.43 2.69 -8.59
CA ILE A 55 -16.55 2.46 -7.43
C ILE A 55 -17.15 1.49 -6.42
N ILE A 56 -18.48 1.50 -6.24
CA ILE A 56 -19.15 0.59 -5.31
C ILE A 56 -19.01 -0.89 -5.72
N ASN A 57 -18.75 -1.16 -7.00
CA ASN A 57 -18.53 -2.49 -7.57
C ASN A 57 -17.02 -2.87 -7.62
N GLN A 58 -16.11 -1.96 -7.26
CA GLN A 58 -14.66 -2.17 -7.25
C GLN A 58 -14.25 -2.74 -5.87
N ASP A 59 -14.14 -4.06 -5.76
CA ASP A 59 -13.78 -4.74 -4.50
C ASP A 59 -12.42 -4.32 -3.91
N ASP A 60 -11.54 -3.80 -4.77
CA ASP A 60 -10.22 -3.26 -4.46
C ASP A 60 -10.11 -1.74 -4.63
N TRP A 61 -11.23 -1.00 -4.50
CA TRP A 61 -11.26 0.47 -4.59
C TRP A 61 -10.24 1.16 -3.66
N ASP A 62 -9.90 0.54 -2.53
CA ASP A 62 -8.91 1.01 -1.55
C ASP A 62 -7.49 1.04 -2.16
N LYS A 63 -7.09 -0.05 -2.79
CA LYS A 63 -5.80 -0.20 -3.50
C LYS A 63 -5.80 0.64 -4.77
N ARG A 64 -6.94 0.77 -5.46
CA ARG A 64 -7.05 1.67 -6.63
C ARG A 64 -6.83 3.12 -6.21
N LYS A 65 -7.40 3.55 -5.08
CA LYS A 65 -7.12 4.86 -4.49
C LYS A 65 -5.63 5.00 -4.17
N GLU A 66 -5.05 4.06 -3.44
CA GLU A 66 -3.64 4.15 -3.01
C GLU A 66 -2.66 4.18 -4.20
N LEU A 67 -2.91 3.35 -5.23
CA LEU A 67 -2.14 3.35 -6.47
C LEU A 67 -2.31 4.68 -7.22
N TYR A 68 -3.54 5.20 -7.34
CA TYR A 68 -3.80 6.48 -7.98
C TYR A 68 -3.06 7.61 -7.25
N ASP A 69 -3.19 7.68 -5.93
CA ASP A 69 -2.53 8.67 -5.06
C ASP A 69 -1.01 8.61 -5.21
N TYR A 70 -0.42 7.42 -5.25
CA TYR A 70 1.01 7.24 -5.48
C TYR A 70 1.41 7.72 -6.89
N CYS A 71 0.74 7.21 -7.91
CA CYS A 71 1.02 7.43 -9.33
C CYS A 71 1.01 8.93 -9.69
N VAL A 72 -0.02 9.68 -9.26
CA VAL A 72 -0.08 11.13 -9.60
C VAL A 72 0.88 12.00 -8.79
N ASN A 73 1.45 11.50 -7.70
CA ASN A 73 2.41 12.22 -6.87
C ASN A 73 3.87 11.78 -7.10
N TYR A 74 4.11 10.72 -7.89
CA TYR A 74 5.44 10.14 -8.07
C TYR A 74 6.49 11.18 -8.51
N ASP A 75 6.18 12.02 -9.50
CA ASP A 75 7.13 13.03 -10.00
C ASP A 75 7.55 14.03 -8.91
N SER A 76 6.63 14.40 -8.02
CA SER A 76 6.90 15.29 -6.90
C SER A 76 7.77 14.61 -5.85
N LEU A 77 7.47 13.33 -5.54
CA LEU A 77 8.26 12.49 -4.65
C LEU A 77 9.69 12.29 -5.18
N SER A 78 9.84 11.94 -6.46
CA SER A 78 11.13 11.73 -7.13
C SER A 78 11.98 13.00 -7.14
N LYS A 79 11.40 14.16 -7.51
CA LYS A 79 12.08 15.47 -7.42
C LYS A 79 12.51 15.80 -5.99
N THR A 80 11.63 15.56 -5.01
CA THR A 80 11.95 15.83 -3.60
C THR A 80 13.09 14.93 -3.11
N ALA A 81 13.06 13.63 -3.42
CA ALA A 81 14.12 12.70 -3.06
C ALA A 81 15.47 13.04 -3.69
N ASN A 82 15.48 13.50 -4.94
CA ASN A 82 16.72 13.83 -5.65
C ASN A 82 17.27 15.22 -5.31
N ASN A 83 16.44 16.14 -4.82
CA ASN A 83 16.87 17.49 -4.41
C ASN A 83 17.22 17.60 -2.92
N PHE A 84 16.70 16.71 -2.06
CA PHE A 84 16.85 16.78 -0.61
C PHE A 84 17.27 15.43 -0.01
N ASN A 85 18.56 15.24 0.24
CA ASN A 85 19.14 13.98 0.75
C ASN A 85 18.42 13.47 2.02
N ASP A 86 18.13 14.37 2.97
CA ASP A 86 17.44 14.03 4.24
C ASP A 86 16.05 13.42 4.01
N SER A 87 15.37 13.83 2.92
CA SER A 87 14.07 13.28 2.54
C SER A 87 14.18 12.00 1.71
N CYS A 88 15.30 11.78 1.02
CA CYS A 88 15.46 10.69 0.07
C CYS A 88 15.22 9.32 0.70
N LYS A 89 15.81 9.02 1.86
CA LYS A 89 15.67 7.71 2.53
C LYS A 89 14.21 7.40 2.91
N ASN A 90 13.47 8.41 3.35
CA ASN A 90 12.05 8.25 3.71
C ASN A 90 11.17 8.07 2.47
N ILE A 91 11.42 8.83 1.40
CA ILE A 91 10.70 8.70 0.13
C ILE A 91 11.02 7.35 -0.55
N TYR A 92 12.28 6.89 -0.48
CA TYR A 92 12.69 5.56 -0.95
C TYR A 92 11.91 4.45 -0.26
N ARG A 93 11.82 4.49 1.08
CA ARG A 93 11.04 3.52 1.86
C ARG A 93 9.54 3.58 1.52
N TYR A 94 8.98 4.78 1.36
CA TYR A 94 7.60 4.98 0.92
C TYR A 94 7.35 4.36 -0.48
N ILE A 95 8.21 4.65 -1.46
CA ILE A 95 8.12 4.12 -2.83
C ILE A 95 8.23 2.60 -2.81
N LYS A 96 9.25 2.04 -2.15
CA LYS A 96 9.44 0.59 -2.00
C LYS A 96 8.19 -0.08 -1.39
N GLY A 97 7.56 0.57 -0.41
CA GLY A 97 6.31 0.11 0.20
C GLY A 97 5.14 -0.05 -0.79
N LYS A 98 5.15 0.63 -1.95
CA LYS A 98 4.08 0.54 -2.96
C LYS A 98 4.18 -0.67 -3.88
N ALA A 99 5.25 -1.46 -3.83
CA ALA A 99 5.46 -2.61 -4.73
C ALA A 99 4.31 -3.63 -4.67
N HIS A 100 3.68 -3.78 -3.50
CA HIS A 100 2.53 -4.66 -3.31
C HIS A 100 1.30 -4.29 -4.17
N LEU A 101 1.11 -3.00 -4.46
CA LEU A 101 0.04 -2.52 -5.36
C LEU A 101 0.31 -2.96 -6.80
N TYR A 102 1.56 -2.87 -7.24
CA TYR A 102 1.97 -3.26 -8.60
C TYR A 102 1.84 -4.76 -8.80
N LYS A 103 2.21 -5.58 -7.81
CA LYS A 103 1.92 -7.01 -7.81
C LYS A 103 0.42 -7.28 -7.97
N HIS A 104 -0.42 -6.70 -7.11
CA HIS A 104 -1.89 -6.88 -7.13
C HIS A 104 -2.52 -6.49 -8.47
N PHE A 105 -2.12 -5.35 -9.06
CA PHE A 105 -2.69 -4.88 -10.32
C PHE A 105 -2.10 -5.54 -11.56
N ASN A 106 -0.83 -5.97 -11.56
CA ASN A 106 -0.29 -6.82 -12.64
C ASN A 106 -1.06 -8.15 -12.72
N GLU A 107 -1.29 -8.82 -11.59
CA GLU A 107 -2.08 -10.06 -11.54
C GLU A 107 -3.52 -9.86 -12.04
N ARG A 108 -4.23 -8.82 -11.56
CA ARG A 108 -5.60 -8.50 -12.01
C ARG A 108 -5.69 -8.11 -13.48
N CYS A 109 -4.80 -7.26 -13.96
CA CYS A 109 -4.82 -6.75 -15.34
C CYS A 109 -4.37 -7.78 -16.39
N ASN A 110 -3.70 -8.86 -15.98
CA ASN A 110 -3.40 -10.00 -16.83
C ASN A 110 -4.55 -11.03 -16.89
N SER A 111 -5.63 -10.85 -16.13
CA SER A 111 -6.78 -11.74 -16.15
C SER A 111 -7.70 -11.50 -17.36
N GLN A 112 -8.48 -12.51 -17.74
CA GLN A 112 -9.45 -12.41 -18.84
C GLN A 112 -10.56 -11.38 -18.58
N ASP A 113 -10.85 -11.06 -17.32
CA ASP A 113 -11.85 -10.07 -16.94
C ASP A 113 -11.23 -8.67 -16.92
N LYS A 114 -11.33 -7.98 -18.07
CA LYS A 114 -10.82 -6.62 -18.25
C LYS A 114 -11.39 -5.61 -17.23
N LYS A 115 -12.56 -5.84 -16.64
CA LYS A 115 -13.15 -4.94 -15.63
C LYS A 115 -12.36 -4.91 -14.32
N LYS A 116 -11.57 -5.96 -14.04
CA LYS A 116 -10.67 -6.01 -12.88
C LYS A 116 -9.46 -5.10 -13.02
N CYS A 117 -9.13 -4.66 -14.23
CA CYS A 117 -8.04 -3.71 -14.45
C CYS A 117 -8.54 -2.26 -14.29
N PRO A 118 -7.90 -1.42 -13.45
CA PRO A 118 -8.21 0.01 -13.44
C PRO A 118 -7.72 0.66 -14.75
N GLU A 119 -8.58 1.42 -15.44
CA GLU A 119 -8.24 2.04 -16.73
C GLU A 119 -6.96 2.88 -16.67
N PHE A 120 -6.75 3.58 -15.55
CA PHE A 120 -5.59 4.43 -15.32
C PHE A 120 -4.28 3.66 -15.07
N TYR A 121 -4.33 2.35 -14.77
CA TYR A 121 -3.13 1.59 -14.39
C TYR A 121 -2.08 1.55 -15.49
N SER A 122 -2.50 1.51 -16.76
CA SER A 122 -1.63 1.60 -17.93
C SER A 122 -0.63 2.77 -17.86
N LYS A 123 -1.07 3.92 -17.35
CA LYS A 123 -0.29 5.15 -17.17
C LYS A 123 0.55 5.16 -15.89
N CYS A 124 0.32 4.22 -14.98
CA CYS A 124 1.06 4.12 -13.73
C CYS A 124 2.18 3.08 -13.78
N LYS A 125 2.19 2.18 -14.78
CA LYS A 125 3.21 1.13 -14.91
C LYS A 125 4.65 1.63 -14.93
N GLU A 126 4.90 2.83 -15.46
CA GLU A 126 6.26 3.42 -15.49
C GLU A 126 6.79 3.83 -14.09
N TYR A 127 5.89 3.96 -13.12
CA TYR A 127 6.19 4.26 -11.72
C TYR A 127 6.30 3.01 -10.84
N ASP A 128 6.42 1.82 -11.42
CA ASP A 128 6.65 0.59 -10.64
C ASP A 128 7.93 0.75 -9.78
N PRO A 129 7.86 0.56 -8.45
CA PRO A 129 9.01 0.68 -7.54
C PRO A 129 10.25 -0.07 -8.00
N ASP A 130 10.11 -1.24 -8.60
CA ASP A 130 11.24 -2.03 -9.11
C ASP A 130 11.96 -1.34 -10.29
N THR A 131 11.24 -0.46 -11.01
CA THR A 131 11.76 0.36 -12.11
C THR A 131 12.28 1.73 -11.66
N VAL A 132 11.71 2.31 -10.60
CA VAL A 132 12.00 3.71 -10.20
C VAL A 132 12.98 3.87 -9.04
N LEU A 133 13.12 2.90 -8.15
CA LEU A 133 14.01 3.04 -6.97
C LEU A 133 15.48 3.27 -7.35
N SER A 134 15.94 2.72 -8.48
CA SER A 134 17.30 2.92 -9.01
C SER A 134 17.55 4.31 -9.60
N LYS A 135 16.50 5.14 -9.77
CA LYS A 135 16.57 6.52 -10.27
C LYS A 135 16.67 7.56 -9.15
N LEU A 136 16.74 7.10 -7.88
CA LEU A 136 16.84 7.96 -6.70
C LEU A 136 18.29 8.08 -6.25
N ASN A 137 18.74 9.29 -5.93
CA ASN A 137 20.14 9.58 -5.61
C ASN A 137 20.69 8.74 -4.44
N CYS A 138 19.87 8.45 -3.42
CA CYS A 138 20.23 7.61 -2.28
C CYS A 138 20.09 6.09 -2.51
N HIS A 139 19.90 5.61 -3.75
CA HIS A 139 19.68 4.19 -4.03
C HIS A 139 20.82 3.28 -3.55
N ASN A 140 22.08 3.75 -3.66
CA ASN A 140 23.25 2.99 -3.21
C ASN A 140 23.28 2.91 -1.68
N ASP A 141 23.16 4.04 -0.98
CA ASP A 141 23.06 4.10 0.48
C ASP A 141 21.97 3.15 1.01
N MET A 142 20.80 3.18 0.37
CA MET A 142 19.67 2.34 0.75
C MET A 142 19.91 0.85 0.48
N LYS A 143 20.69 0.49 -0.55
CA LYS A 143 21.13 -0.90 -0.79
C LYS A 143 22.11 -1.37 0.28
N GLU A 144 23.08 -0.54 0.65
CA GLU A 144 24.07 -0.84 1.69
C GLU A 144 23.43 -0.99 3.08
N GLU A 145 22.49 -0.10 3.45
CA GLU A 145 21.68 -0.25 4.68
C GLU A 145 20.91 -1.58 4.71
N GLN A 146 20.37 -2.02 3.56
CA GLN A 146 19.61 -3.26 3.49
C GLN A 146 20.49 -4.51 3.52
N SER A 147 21.66 -4.48 2.89
CA SER A 147 22.59 -5.63 2.92
C SER A 147 23.21 -5.82 4.30
N SER A 148 23.61 -4.74 4.97
CA SER A 148 24.13 -4.80 6.35
C SER A 148 23.08 -5.30 7.34
N ALA A 149 21.84 -4.80 7.27
CA ALA A 149 20.74 -5.29 8.11
C ALA A 149 20.43 -6.78 7.88
N ALA A 150 20.49 -7.26 6.63
CA ALA A 150 20.27 -8.67 6.32
C ALA A 150 21.38 -9.58 6.88
N VAL A 151 22.64 -9.15 6.83
CA VAL A 151 23.77 -9.89 7.44
C VAL A 151 23.60 -9.99 8.96
N ILE A 152 23.20 -8.89 9.62
CA ILE A 152 22.97 -8.88 11.07
C ILE A 152 21.86 -9.89 11.44
N ALA A 153 20.70 -9.81 10.77
CA ALA A 153 19.59 -10.72 11.03
C ALA A 153 19.97 -12.21 10.87
N SER A 154 20.74 -12.57 9.83
CA SER A 154 21.23 -13.95 9.64
C SER A 154 22.24 -14.39 10.71
N SER A 155 23.03 -13.47 11.27
CA SER A 155 23.98 -13.78 12.35
C SER A 155 23.30 -13.97 13.71
N GLU A 156 22.20 -13.26 13.98
CA GLU A 156 21.40 -13.44 15.19
C GLU A 156 20.64 -14.77 15.19
N GLU A 157 20.07 -15.19 14.05
CA GLU A 157 19.44 -16.52 13.92
C GLU A 157 20.41 -17.70 14.10
N THR A 158 21.72 -17.48 13.88
CA THR A 158 22.75 -18.51 14.04
C THR A 158 23.23 -18.69 15.50
N SER A 159 22.89 -17.76 16.41
CA SER A 159 23.51 -17.65 17.74
C SER A 159 22.76 -18.36 18.89
N GLN A 160 21.88 -19.33 18.61
CA GLN A 160 21.28 -20.19 19.64
C GLN A 160 22.12 -21.45 19.92
N ASP A 161 23.33 -21.25 20.45
CA ASP A 161 24.15 -22.36 20.97
C ASP A 161 23.83 -22.60 22.46
N PHE A 162 23.43 -23.83 22.81
CA PHE A 162 23.04 -24.20 24.18
C PHE A 162 24.29 -24.65 24.96
N PRO A 163 24.65 -24.03 26.09
CA PRO A 163 25.82 -24.45 26.87
C PRO A 163 25.60 -25.84 27.54
N PRO A 164 26.66 -26.64 27.75
CA PRO A 164 26.54 -27.99 28.28
C PRO A 164 26.07 -28.00 29.73
N LYS A 165 25.22 -28.97 30.10
CA LYS A 165 24.72 -29.13 31.47
C LYS A 165 25.31 -30.37 32.14
N ASP A 166 26.10 -30.14 33.18
CA ASP A 166 26.76 -31.19 33.97
C ASP A 166 25.83 -32.03 34.86
N THR A 167 26.38 -33.14 35.36
CA THR A 167 25.70 -34.39 35.77
C THR A 167 26.05 -34.70 37.26
N ARG A 168 25.22 -35.31 38.14
CA ARG A 168 24.27 -36.41 37.88
C ARG A 168 22.87 -36.37 38.60
N PRO A 169 22.61 -36.91 39.82
CA PRO A 169 21.38 -37.73 39.98
C PRO A 169 20.40 -37.37 41.11
N SER A 170 19.11 -37.66 40.89
CA SER A 170 18.41 -38.68 41.70
C SER A 170 17.11 -39.19 41.04
N ASP A 171 17.05 -40.51 40.90
CA ASP A 171 15.92 -41.44 40.73
C ASP A 171 14.48 -40.90 40.52
N SER A 172 13.92 -41.14 39.33
CA SER A 172 12.87 -42.17 39.13
C SER A 172 12.41 -42.29 37.65
N LEU A 173 12.07 -43.51 37.24
CA LEU A 173 11.51 -43.92 35.93
C LEU A 173 10.37 -44.95 36.22
N PRO A 174 9.46 -45.31 35.28
CA PRO A 174 9.61 -45.23 33.81
C PRO A 174 8.34 -44.89 32.96
N LEU A 175 8.59 -44.62 31.66
CA LEU A 175 7.78 -44.99 30.45
C LEU A 175 6.36 -44.36 30.25
N LYS A 176 6.02 -43.69 29.12
CA LYS A 176 6.05 -44.19 27.71
C LYS A 176 5.90 -43.07 26.65
N ASN A 177 6.53 -43.30 25.48
CA ASN A 177 6.19 -42.87 24.09
C ASN A 177 6.06 -41.36 23.79
N ALA A 178 6.92 -40.73 22.97
CA ALA A 178 6.97 -40.76 21.49
C ALA A 178 5.67 -40.20 20.83
N SER A 179 5.67 -39.21 19.92
CA SER A 179 6.69 -38.83 18.91
C SER A 179 6.54 -37.37 18.41
N SER A 180 7.65 -36.78 17.92
CA SER A 180 7.78 -35.69 16.91
C SER A 180 7.10 -34.30 17.11
N PRO A 181 7.85 -33.17 17.00
CA PRO A 181 7.29 -31.81 17.02
C PRO A 181 6.88 -31.31 15.61
N PRO A 182 5.79 -30.52 15.48
CA PRO A 182 5.43 -29.86 14.23
C PRO A 182 6.04 -28.45 14.10
N LEU A 183 6.97 -28.32 13.16
CA LEU A 183 7.15 -27.20 12.23
C LEU A 183 6.97 -25.76 12.79
N THR A 184 8.09 -25.12 13.15
CA THR A 184 8.19 -23.68 13.38
C THR A 184 7.82 -22.89 12.12
N LYS A 185 6.73 -22.13 12.17
CA LYS A 185 6.49 -21.02 11.23
C LYS A 185 7.05 -19.73 11.82
N ALA A 186 8.27 -19.37 11.43
CA ALA A 186 8.73 -17.98 11.53
C ALA A 186 7.97 -17.14 10.49
N GLY A 187 7.41 -16.00 10.87
CA GLY A 187 6.60 -15.22 9.94
C GLY A 187 5.75 -14.07 10.49
N ASP A 188 6.10 -13.48 11.64
CA ASP A 188 5.44 -12.26 12.16
C ASP A 188 6.47 -11.23 12.63
N VAL A 189 7.05 -10.49 11.67
CA VAL A 189 7.77 -9.23 11.95
C VAL A 189 6.95 -8.09 11.35
N LEU A 190 5.92 -7.67 12.09
CA LEU A 190 5.14 -6.47 11.77
C LEU A 190 5.97 -5.22 12.10
N LEU A 191 6.80 -4.79 11.15
CA LEU A 191 7.48 -3.50 11.20
C LEU A 191 6.44 -2.38 11.37
N GLY A 192 6.61 -1.59 12.43
CA GLY A 192 5.65 -0.56 12.81
C GLY A 192 5.40 0.46 11.72
N VAL A 193 4.18 0.46 11.16
CA VAL A 193 3.72 1.50 10.23
C VAL A 193 3.48 2.78 11.03
N VAL A 194 4.49 3.65 11.06
CA VAL A 194 4.29 5.05 11.49
C VAL A 194 3.46 5.73 10.41
N ALA A 195 2.16 5.86 10.68
CA ALA A 195 1.22 6.51 9.77
C ALA A 195 1.41 8.04 9.79
N THR A 196 2.45 8.54 9.12
CA THR A 196 2.56 9.95 8.79
C THR A 196 1.56 10.30 7.70
N THR A 197 0.37 10.76 8.10
CA THR A 197 -0.57 11.41 7.18
C THR A 197 0.06 12.69 6.64
N ILE A 198 0.68 12.60 5.47
CA ILE A 198 1.07 13.77 4.68
C ILE A 198 -0.21 14.37 4.11
N THR A 199 -0.71 15.43 4.74
CA THR A 199 -1.80 16.26 4.24
C THR A 199 -1.33 17.10 3.05
N SER A 200 -1.19 16.46 1.88
CA SER A 200 -0.89 17.12 0.60
C SER A 200 -2.09 17.93 0.10
N GLY A 201 -2.36 19.06 0.74
CA GLY A 201 -3.34 20.06 0.31
C GLY A 201 -2.65 21.35 -0.15
N ALA A 202 -3.13 21.91 -1.26
CA ALA A 202 -2.51 23.03 -2.01
C ALA A 202 -1.17 22.66 -2.71
N LEU A 203 -0.84 23.20 -3.88
CA LEU A 203 -1.30 24.43 -4.53
C LEU A 203 -1.70 24.20 -6.00
N TYR A 204 -2.90 24.64 -6.37
CA TYR A 204 -3.23 25.01 -7.75
C TYR A 204 -3.54 26.49 -7.74
N ARG A 205 -2.60 27.33 -8.20
CA ARG A 205 -2.87 28.74 -8.50
C ARG A 205 -3.00 28.89 -10.02
N VAL A 206 -4.04 29.64 -10.41
CA VAL A 206 -4.32 30.09 -11.78
C VAL A 206 -3.50 31.35 -12.04
#